data_AF-A0A2K8QP58-F1
#
_entry.id   AF-A0A2K8QP58-F1
#
_cell.length_a   1.000
_cell.length_b   1.000
_cell.length_c   1.000
_cell.angle_alpha   90.00
_cell.angle_beta   90.00
_cell.angle_gamma   90.00
#
_symmetry.space_group_name_H-M   'P 1'
#
loop_
_entity.id
_entity.type
_entity.pdbx_description
1 polymer ?
#
loop_
_entity_poly.entity_id
_entity_poly.type
_entity_poly.pdbx_seq_one_letter_code
_entity_poly.pdbx_strand_id
1 'polypeptide(L)'
;MTPIEAKNLTKVLFDGFYTRILHIVSRALSQTKMFSFDISYLQGENPSYKERASLLSEVHDDMKKIAGALNFEYQAETIGEYVSLMHKMANAIEVGDEAALQAAIAELDKKPFICP
;
A
#
# COMPACT_ATOMS: atom_id res chain seq x y z
N MET A 1 29.04 -20.46 0.21
CA MET A 1 28.46 -19.12 0.13
C MET A 1 29.22 -18.21 1.08
N THR A 2 29.81 -17.14 0.57
CA THR A 2 30.52 -16.14 1.38
C THR A 2 29.51 -15.24 2.11
N PRO A 3 29.90 -14.55 3.20
CA PRO A 3 29.04 -13.58 3.88
C PRO A 3 28.51 -12.46 2.96
N ILE A 4 29.30 -12.08 1.94
CA ILE A 4 28.92 -11.07 0.94
C ILE A 4 27.85 -11.62 0.00
N GLU A 5 28.02 -12.85 -0.50
CA GLU A 5 27.01 -13.53 -1.33
C GLU A 5 25.69 -13.69 -0.59
N ALA A 6 25.74 -14.06 0.69
CA ALA A 6 24.56 -14.17 1.54
C ALA A 6 23.83 -12.83 1.68
N LYS A 7 24.55 -11.75 1.99
CA LYS A 7 23.98 -10.39 2.12
C LYS A 7 23.34 -9.92 0.81
N ASN A 8 23.99 -10.16 -0.33
CA ASN A 8 23.47 -9.78 -1.64
C ASN A 8 22.18 -10.55 -1.98
N LEU A 9 22.15 -11.85 -1.70
CA LEU A 9 20.94 -12.66 -1.87
C LEU A 9 19.79 -12.13 -1.00
N THR A 10 20.06 -11.81 0.27
CA THR A 10 19.05 -11.23 1.17
C THR A 10 18.54 -9.89 0.66
N LYS A 11 19.40 -9.03 0.08
CA LYS A 11 18.98 -7.76 -0.52
C LYS A 11 18.05 -7.96 -1.71
N VAL A 12 18.37 -8.90 -2.61
CA VAL A 12 17.51 -9.23 -3.77
C VAL A 12 16.14 -9.74 -3.32
N LEU A 13 16.10 -10.60 -2.31
CA LEU A 13 14.83 -11.08 -1.75
C LEU A 13 14.00 -9.94 -1.15
N PHE A 14 14.65 -9.06 -0.37
CA PHE A 14 14.00 -7.89 0.21
C PHE A 14 13.41 -6.96 -0.86
N ASP A 15 14.16 -6.67 -1.92
CA ASP A 15 13.70 -5.82 -3.03
C ASP A 15 12.53 -6.46 -3.79
N GLY A 16 12.55 -7.80 -3.93
CA GLY A 16 11.44 -8.55 -4.50
C GLY A 16 10.16 -8.44 -3.66
N PHE A 17 10.28 -8.57 -2.33
CA PHE A 17 9.14 -8.38 -1.42
C PHE A 17 8.62 -6.95 -1.46
N TYR A 18 9.50 -5.95 -1.41
CA TYR A 18 9.15 -4.53 -1.55
C TYR A 18 8.32 -4.25 -2.80
N THR A 19 8.83 -4.69 -3.96
CA THR A 19 8.16 -4.48 -5.25
C THR A 19 6.77 -5.14 -5.26
N ARG A 20 6.66 -6.34 -4.70
CA ARG A 20 5.39 -7.06 -4.61
C ARG A 20 4.37 -6.35 -3.71
N ILE A 21 4.80 -5.85 -2.56
CA ILE A 21 3.93 -5.09 -1.65
C ILE A 21 3.44 -3.82 -2.34
N LEU A 22 4.34 -3.07 -2.99
CA LEU A 22 3.98 -1.86 -3.72
C LEU A 22 2.93 -2.15 -4.82
N HIS A 23 3.09 -3.24 -5.57
CA HIS A 23 2.09 -3.67 -6.56
C HIS A 23 0.75 -4.05 -5.93
N ILE A 24 0.74 -4.74 -4.78
CA ILE A 24 -0.49 -5.11 -4.08
C ILE A 24 -1.24 -3.85 -3.64
N VAL A 25 -0.55 -2.91 -3.00
CA VAL A 25 -1.15 -1.66 -2.51
C VAL A 25 -1.67 -0.83 -3.70
N SER A 26 -0.85 -0.67 -4.75
CA SER A 26 -1.25 0.05 -5.96
C SER A 26 -2.50 -0.55 -6.59
N ARG A 27 -2.54 -1.88 -6.76
CA ARG A 27 -3.72 -2.57 -7.30
C ARG A 27 -4.97 -2.37 -6.44
N ALA A 28 -4.84 -2.44 -5.11
CA ALA A 28 -5.98 -2.23 -4.21
C ALA A 28 -6.54 -0.81 -4.34
N LEU A 29 -5.67 0.20 -4.44
CA LEU A 29 -6.05 1.59 -4.66
C LEU A 29 -6.71 1.80 -6.03
N SER A 30 -6.16 1.21 -7.10
CA SER A 30 -6.77 1.25 -8.44
C SER A 30 -8.16 0.60 -8.47
N GLN A 31 -8.33 -0.55 -7.82
CA GLN A 31 -9.63 -1.21 -7.73
C GLN A 31 -10.64 -0.35 -6.97
N THR A 32 -10.21 0.26 -5.86
CA THR A 32 -11.06 1.19 -5.10
C THR A 32 -11.52 2.36 -5.96
N LYS A 33 -10.60 2.96 -6.72
CA LYS A 33 -10.91 4.03 -7.68
C LYS A 33 -11.92 3.56 -8.73
N MET A 34 -11.72 2.38 -9.31
CA MET A 34 -12.57 1.83 -10.36
C MET A 34 -14.03 1.67 -9.91
N PHE A 35 -14.26 1.26 -8.67
CA PHE A 35 -15.60 1.05 -8.11
C PHE A 35 -16.10 2.19 -7.23
N SER A 36 -15.42 3.35 -7.23
CA SER A 36 -15.78 4.50 -6.40
C SER A 36 -17.13 5.15 -6.72
N PHE A 37 -17.76 4.76 -7.83
CA PHE A 37 -19.11 5.19 -8.19
C PHE A 37 -20.21 4.47 -7.38
N ASP A 38 -19.87 3.40 -6.66
CA ASP A 38 -20.78 2.64 -5.81
C ASP A 38 -20.12 2.36 -4.45
N ILE A 39 -20.26 3.32 -3.52
CA ILE A 39 -19.68 3.19 -2.19
C ILE A 39 -20.29 2.04 -1.39
N SER A 40 -21.56 1.68 -1.65
CA SER A 40 -22.23 0.56 -0.99
C SER A 40 -21.64 -0.78 -1.43
N TYR A 41 -21.29 -0.91 -2.71
CA TYR A 41 -20.52 -2.06 -3.20
C TYR A 41 -19.17 -2.17 -2.48
N LEU A 42 -18.43 -1.07 -2.34
CA LEU A 42 -17.14 -1.04 -1.65
C LEU A 42 -17.26 -1.39 -0.15
N GLN A 43 -18.35 -0.99 0.52
CA GLN A 43 -18.64 -1.34 1.91
C GLN A 43 -18.93 -2.84 2.11
N GLY A 44 -19.44 -3.51 1.07
CA GLY A 44 -19.77 -4.94 1.13
C GLY A 44 -18.58 -5.90 0.98
N GLU A 45 -17.38 -5.38 0.73
CA GLU A 45 -16.17 -6.17 0.54
C GLU A 45 -15.68 -6.86 1.83
N ASN A 46 -15.19 -8.09 1.70
CA ASN A 46 -14.59 -8.86 2.79
C ASN A 46 -13.27 -9.51 2.34
N PRO A 47 -12.11 -9.21 2.95
CA PRO A 47 -11.92 -8.26 4.06
C PRO A 47 -12.25 -6.83 3.64
N SER A 48 -12.71 -6.04 4.61
CA SER A 48 -13.00 -4.62 4.42
C SER A 48 -11.76 -3.85 3.98
N TYR A 49 -11.95 -2.68 3.36
CA TYR A 49 -10.82 -1.81 3.00
C TYR A 49 -9.99 -1.36 4.21
N LYS A 50 -10.62 -1.22 5.37
CA LYS A 50 -9.95 -0.84 6.63
C LYS A 50 -9.06 -1.95 7.18
N GLU A 51 -9.53 -3.20 7.13
CA GLU A 51 -8.71 -4.37 7.48
C GLU A 51 -7.52 -4.50 6.53
N ARG A 52 -7.77 -4.35 5.22
CA ARG A 52 -6.70 -4.37 4.20
C ARG A 52 -5.66 -3.27 4.44
N ALA A 53 -6.07 -2.04 4.74
CA ALA A 53 -5.17 -0.92 5.03
C ALA A 53 -4.35 -1.15 6.31
N SER A 54 -4.98 -1.72 7.35
CA SER A 54 -4.31 -2.07 8.62
C SER A 54 -3.24 -3.14 8.42
N LEU A 55 -3.57 -4.23 7.72
CA LEU A 55 -2.60 -5.28 7.38
C LEU A 55 -1.41 -4.73 6.58
N LEU A 56 -1.66 -3.84 5.62
CA LEU A 56 -0.59 -3.23 4.83
C LEU A 56 0.28 -2.26 5.66
N SER A 57 -0.26 -1.66 6.71
CA SER A 57 0.50 -0.84 7.66
C SER A 57 1.45 -1.70 8.48
N GLU A 58 0.97 -2.83 8.99
CA GLU A 58 1.80 -3.80 9.72
C GLU A 58 2.94 -4.32 8.84
N VAL A 59 2.62 -4.71 7.61
CA VAL A 59 3.62 -5.15 6.62
C VAL A 59 4.64 -4.06 6.31
N HIS A 60 4.19 -2.80 6.15
CA HIS A 60 5.09 -1.67 5.93
C HIS A 60 6.06 -1.46 7.10
N ASP A 61 5.57 -1.52 8.34
CA ASP A 61 6.37 -1.36 9.54
C ASP A 61 7.37 -2.50 9.72
N ASP A 62 6.98 -3.74 9.43
CA ASP A 62 7.88 -4.88 9.47
C ASP A 62 8.99 -4.78 8.41
N MET A 63 8.67 -4.31 7.21
CA MET A 63 9.67 -4.03 6.18
C MET A 63 10.68 -2.96 6.63
N LYS A 64 10.24 -1.92 7.34
CA LYS A 64 11.16 -0.90 7.91
C LYS A 64 12.10 -1.53 8.94
N LYS A 65 11.58 -2.37 9.84
CA LYS A 65 12.40 -3.05 10.86
C LYS A 65 13.43 -3.96 10.20
N ILE A 66 13.04 -4.73 9.19
CA ILE A 66 13.93 -5.63 8.44
C ILE A 66 15.01 -4.83 7.70
N ALA A 67 14.63 -3.76 7.00
CA ALA A 67 15.59 -2.88 6.31
C ALA A 67 16.62 -2.30 7.28
N GLY A 68 16.16 -1.79 8.43
CA GLY A 68 17.02 -1.23 9.47
C GLY A 68 17.99 -2.27 10.06
N ALA A 69 17.50 -3.47 10.37
CA ALA A 69 18.31 -4.55 10.91
C ALA A 69 19.40 -5.04 9.93
N LEU A 70 19.10 -4.99 8.63
CA LEU A 70 20.02 -5.45 7.57
C LEU A 70 20.86 -4.31 6.96
N ASN A 71 20.65 -3.07 7.41
CA ASN A 71 21.23 -1.86 6.86
C ASN A 71 21.03 -1.75 5.32
N PHE A 72 19.79 -1.97 4.89
CA PHE A 72 19.38 -1.84 3.50
C PHE A 72 18.77 -0.47 3.25
N GLU A 73 19.13 0.15 2.12
CA GLU A 73 18.42 1.32 1.63
C GLU A 73 17.01 0.90 1.20
N TYR A 74 16.01 1.56 1.79
CA TYR A 74 14.59 1.26 1.62
C TYR A 74 13.81 2.55 1.46
N GLN A 75 13.05 2.67 0.36
CA GLN A 75 12.17 3.82 0.09
C GLN A 75 10.88 3.70 0.91
N ALA A 76 11.00 3.78 2.23
CA ALA A 76 9.86 3.63 3.14
C ALA A 76 8.75 4.64 2.85
N GLU A 77 9.12 5.87 2.48
CA GLU A 77 8.18 6.97 2.26
C GLU A 77 7.16 6.62 1.18
N THR A 78 7.58 6.02 0.06
CA THR A 78 6.69 5.67 -1.05
C THR A 78 5.57 4.72 -0.62
N ILE A 79 5.89 3.60 0.04
CA ILE A 79 4.85 2.68 0.53
C ILE A 79 4.02 3.35 1.61
N GLY A 80 4.63 4.13 2.51
CA GLY A 80 3.92 4.85 3.56
C GLY A 80 2.85 5.80 3.00
N GLU A 81 3.16 6.51 1.91
CA GLU A 81 2.20 7.37 1.21
C GLU A 81 1.01 6.58 0.64
N TYR A 82 1.27 5.44 0.00
CA TYR A 82 0.20 4.59 -0.54
C TYR A 82 -0.67 3.95 0.55
N VAL A 83 -0.05 3.50 1.65
CA VAL A 83 -0.78 2.99 2.81
C VAL A 83 -1.64 4.09 3.43
N SER A 84 -1.12 5.31 3.53
CA SER A 84 -1.88 6.47 4.03
C SER A 84 -3.10 6.78 3.14
N LEU A 85 -2.93 6.77 1.81
CA LEU A 85 -4.05 6.92 0.87
C LEU A 85 -5.09 5.82 1.03
N MET A 86 -4.64 4.58 1.25
CA MET A 86 -5.55 3.45 1.46
C MET A 86 -6.36 3.61 2.74
N HIS A 87 -5.78 4.15 3.81
CA HIS A 87 -6.51 4.52 5.02
C HIS A 87 -7.53 5.62 4.78
N LYS A 88 -7.17 6.68 4.04
CA LYS A 88 -8.12 7.76 3.70
C LYS A 88 -9.33 7.22 2.94
N MET A 89 -9.09 6.39 1.92
CA MET A 89 -10.15 5.75 1.15
C MET A 89 -10.98 4.79 2.01
N ALA A 90 -10.33 3.96 2.83
CA ALA A 90 -11.02 3.01 3.71
C ALA A 90 -11.94 3.71 4.72
N ASN A 91 -11.49 4.81 5.33
CA ASN A 91 -12.29 5.59 6.27
C ASN A 91 -13.50 6.23 5.57
N ALA A 92 -13.29 6.79 4.37
CA ALA A 92 -14.37 7.37 3.57
C ALA A 92 -15.42 6.31 3.20
N ILE A 93 -14.98 5.12 2.77
CA ILE A 93 -15.85 3.99 2.45
C ILE A 93 -16.64 3.55 3.69
N GLU A 94 -15.99 3.37 4.84
CA GLU A 94 -16.64 2.89 6.08
C GLU A 94 -17.79 3.80 6.51
N VAL A 95 -17.63 5.13 6.40
CA VAL A 95 -18.66 6.10 6.81
C VAL A 95 -19.60 6.52 5.67
N GLY A 96 -19.38 6.04 4.45
CA GLY A 96 -20.19 6.40 3.28
C GLY A 96 -19.94 7.83 2.77
N ASP A 97 -18.76 8.41 3.02
CA ASP A 97 -18.40 9.76 2.59
C ASP A 97 -17.80 9.76 1.17
N GLU A 98 -18.68 9.89 0.18
CA GLU A 98 -18.29 9.95 -1.23
C GLU A 98 -17.35 11.12 -1.54
N ALA A 99 -17.54 12.27 -0.88
CA ALA A 99 -16.71 13.45 -1.14
C ALA A 99 -15.27 13.23 -0.66
N ALA A 100 -15.10 12.66 0.55
CA ALA A 100 -13.79 12.28 1.06
C ALA A 100 -13.13 11.18 0.21
N LEU A 101 -13.90 10.21 -0.29
CA LEU A 101 -13.40 9.17 -1.18
C LEU A 101 -12.87 9.78 -2.49
N GLN A 102 -13.62 10.68 -3.13
CA GLN A 102 -13.19 11.36 -4.34
C GLN A 102 -11.98 12.27 -4.11
N ALA A 103 -11.89 12.94 -2.95
CA ALA A 103 -10.72 13.73 -2.58
C ALA A 103 -9.45 12.86 -2.44
N ALA A 104 -9.58 11.69 -1.81
CA ALA A 104 -8.47 10.73 -1.70
C ALA A 104 -8.06 10.17 -3.07
N ILE A 105 -9.01 9.91 -3.98
CA ILE A 105 -8.74 9.49 -5.37
C ILE A 105 -8.02 10.60 -6.14
N ALA A 106 -8.42 11.86 -5.98
CA ALA A 106 -7.75 12.99 -6.63
C ALA A 106 -6.30 13.20 -6.12
N GLU A 107 -6.02 12.85 -4.86
CA GLU A 107 -4.66 12.80 -4.33
C GLU A 107 -3.88 11.63 -4.93
N LEU A 108 -4.53 10.47 -5.09
CA LEU A 108 -3.94 9.30 -5.72
C LEU A 108 -3.55 9.55 -7.18
N ASP A 109 -4.38 10.25 -7.96
CA ASP A 109 -4.14 10.54 -9.38
C ASP A 109 -2.91 11.43 -9.63
N LYS A 110 -2.39 12.09 -8.59
CA LYS A 110 -1.14 12.85 -8.65
C LYS A 110 0.10 11.98 -8.45
N LYS A 111 -0.07 10.69 -8.10
CA LYS A 111 1.03 9.79 -7.76
C LYS A 111 1.54 9.07 -9.01
N PRO A 112 2.87 9.04 -9.24
CA PRO A 112 3.45 8.56 -10.49
C PRO A 112 3.29 7.04 -10.74
N PHE A 113 3.00 6.24 -9.72
CA PHE A 113 2.92 4.77 -9.86
C PHE A 113 1.49 4.22 -10.02
N ILE A 114 0.46 5.08 -10.09
CA ILE A 114 -0.92 4.66 -10.38
C ILE A 114 -1.34 5.35 -11.68
N CYS A 115 -1.06 4.69 -12.81
CA CYS A 115 -1.63 5.11 -14.09
C CYS A 115 -3.14 4.81 -14.13
N PRO A 116 -3.92 5.61 -14.88
CA PRO A 116 -5.36 5.45 -15.05
C PRO A 116 -5.78 4.12 -15.67
#